data_AF-A0A914YH92-F1
#
_entry.id   AF-A0A914YH92-F1
#
_cell.length_a   1.000
_cell.length_b   1.000
_cell.length_c   1.000
_cell.angle_alpha   90.00
_cell.angle_beta   90.00
_cell.angle_gamma   90.00
#
_symmetry.space_group_name_H-M   'P 1'
#
loop_
_entity.id
_entity.type
_entity.pdbx_description
1 polymer ?
#
loop_
_entity_poly.entity_id
_entity_poly.type
_entity_poly.pdbx_seq_one_letter_code
_entity_poly.pdbx_strand_id
1 'polypeptide(L)'
;MIPLPQLPYSQLGTTYAILKDESLTATFGATLKFKVVDVDPTTGEPESDEFYDDSYVLEEVEIQLGDHIQGLIKANFSSAWETAGEENEVEETYSLSTYDGLQDAVQGLLKFLSMSPCEHSEKVAEGKSSHTLLLSGKFRSGQDVVAKVRLALDPSDNSVTMNIIVRGEDKDISEVIANAIS
;
A
#
# COMPACT_ATOMS: atom_id res chain seq x y z
N MET A 1 14.15 14.41 -11.31
CA MET A 1 13.85 15.40 -10.24
C MET A 1 13.29 16.64 -10.89
N ILE A 2 12.19 17.16 -10.36
CA ILE A 2 11.64 18.48 -10.72
C ILE A 2 11.88 19.36 -9.51
N PRO A 3 12.92 20.22 -9.53
CA PRO A 3 13.29 21.02 -8.36
C PRO A 3 12.28 22.14 -8.13
N LEU A 4 12.13 22.51 -6.85
CA LEU A 4 11.47 23.74 -6.46
C LEU A 4 12.42 24.92 -6.72
N PRO A 5 12.03 25.95 -7.49
CA PRO A 5 12.93 27.07 -7.80
C PRO A 5 13.37 27.90 -6.58
N GLN A 6 12.45 28.11 -5.63
CA GLN A 6 12.69 28.88 -4.41
C GLN A 6 11.75 28.43 -3.29
N LEU A 7 12.25 28.44 -2.06
CA LEU A 7 11.44 28.23 -0.85
C LEU A 7 11.66 29.40 0.12
N PRO A 8 10.84 30.47 0.03
CA PRO A 8 10.95 31.60 0.95
C PRO A 8 10.59 31.21 2.39
N TYR A 9 11.04 32.02 3.34
CA TYR A 9 10.73 31.82 4.76
C TYR A 9 9.22 31.71 5.00
N SER A 10 8.82 30.73 5.80
CA SER A 10 7.42 30.43 6.14
C SER A 10 6.47 30.20 4.96
N GLN A 11 7.00 29.87 3.78
CA GLN A 11 6.19 29.44 2.63
C GLN A 11 6.32 27.94 2.39
N LEU A 12 5.24 27.34 1.89
CA LEU A 12 5.25 25.95 1.44
C LEU A 12 5.66 25.89 -0.03
N GLY A 13 6.47 24.90 -0.37
CA GLY A 13 6.86 24.62 -1.74
C GLY A 13 6.87 23.12 -2.00
N THR A 14 6.87 22.74 -3.28
CA THR A 14 6.81 21.35 -3.69
C THR A 14 7.89 21.05 -4.72
N THR A 15 8.55 19.91 -4.54
CA THR A 15 9.54 19.33 -5.45
C THR A 15 9.14 17.89 -5.72
N TYR A 16 9.56 17.31 -6.85
CA TYR A 16 9.17 15.96 -7.22
C TYR A 16 10.37 15.09 -7.59
N ALA A 17 10.34 13.84 -7.14
CA ALA A 17 11.16 12.76 -7.68
C ALA A 17 10.31 11.91 -8.64
N ILE A 18 10.88 11.55 -9.78
CA ILE A 18 10.26 10.63 -10.73
C ILE A 18 11.14 9.38 -10.72
N LEU A 19 10.53 8.25 -10.42
CA LEU A 19 11.16 6.95 -10.39
C LEU A 19 10.67 6.13 -11.59
N LYS A 20 11.55 5.31 -12.15
CA LYS A 20 11.13 4.29 -13.09
C LYS A 20 10.53 3.14 -12.30
N ASP A 21 9.43 2.63 -12.81
CA ASP A 21 8.74 1.48 -12.26
C ASP A 21 9.50 0.18 -12.53
N GLU A 22 10.20 -0.36 -11.52
CA GLU A 22 11.01 -1.58 -11.64
C GLU A 22 10.75 -2.64 -10.56
N SER A 23 10.18 -2.25 -9.41
CA SER A 23 9.85 -3.15 -8.30
C SER A 23 8.55 -2.73 -7.63
N LEU A 24 7.86 -3.70 -7.05
CA LEU A 24 6.59 -3.53 -6.31
C LEU A 24 6.81 -3.12 -4.85
N THR A 25 8.02 -3.38 -4.35
CA THR A 25 8.47 -2.93 -3.04
C THR A 25 9.84 -2.29 -3.17
N ALA A 26 10.05 -1.18 -2.48
CA ALA A 26 11.33 -0.50 -2.49
C ALA A 26 11.46 0.37 -1.24
N THR A 27 12.67 0.42 -0.69
CA THR A 27 13.04 1.37 0.36
C THR A 27 14.19 2.22 -0.16
N PHE A 28 14.07 3.54 -0.02
CA PHE A 28 15.12 4.46 -0.44
C PHE A 28 15.32 5.57 0.57
N GLY A 29 16.59 5.87 0.86
CA GLY A 29 16.96 7.06 1.62
C GLY A 29 16.62 8.32 0.83
N ALA A 30 16.05 9.31 1.52
CA ALA A 30 15.76 10.61 0.95
C ALA A 30 16.71 11.67 1.54
N THR A 31 17.22 12.56 0.69
CA THR A 31 18.07 13.68 1.12
C THR A 31 17.66 14.92 0.35
N LEU A 32 17.22 15.95 1.07
CA LEU A 32 16.95 17.25 0.51
C LEU A 32 18.29 17.92 0.20
N LYS A 33 18.49 18.32 -1.05
CA LYS A 33 19.66 19.09 -1.49
C LYS A 33 19.18 20.46 -1.93
N PHE A 34 19.77 21.52 -1.41
CA PHE A 34 19.32 22.88 -1.66
C PHE A 34 20.49 23.87 -1.63
N LYS A 35 20.23 25.05 -2.17
CA LYS A 35 21.14 26.19 -2.11
C LYS A 35 20.63 27.16 -1.08
N VAL A 36 21.48 27.54 -0.15
CA VAL A 36 21.16 28.54 0.87
C VAL A 36 21.57 29.91 0.36
N VAL A 37 20.67 30.87 0.53
CA VAL A 37 20.88 32.29 0.23
C VAL A 37 20.57 33.05 1.51
N ASP A 38 21.52 33.84 1.99
CA ASP A 38 21.32 34.72 3.14
C ASP A 38 20.43 35.91 2.72
N VAL A 39 19.41 36.21 3.52
CA VAL A 39 18.41 37.24 3.23
C VAL A 39 18.23 38.17 4.42
N ASP A 40 17.95 39.45 4.15
CA ASP A 40 17.57 40.39 5.19
C ASP A 40 16.24 39.93 5.83
N PRO A 41 16.17 39.76 7.17
CA PRO A 41 15.00 39.19 7.84
C PRO A 41 13.77 40.11 7.82
N THR A 42 13.93 41.39 7.49
CA THR A 42 12.86 42.40 7.42
C THR A 42 12.29 42.52 6.01
N THR A 43 13.16 42.50 4.97
CA THR A 43 12.74 42.67 3.57
C THR A 43 12.56 41.35 2.83
N GLY A 44 13.25 40.29 3.27
CA GLY A 44 13.33 39.00 2.58
C GLY A 44 14.19 39.04 1.31
N GLU A 45 14.92 40.14 1.06
CA GLU A 45 15.80 40.28 -0.10
C GLU A 45 17.18 39.64 0.17
N PRO A 46 17.82 39.03 -0.85
CA PRO A 46 19.17 38.50 -0.71
C PRO A 46 20.18 39.56 -0.24
N GLU A 47 21.01 39.22 0.73
CA GLU A 47 22.09 40.10 1.20
C GLU A 47 23.24 40.19 0.19
N SER A 48 23.38 39.17 -0.67
CA SER A 48 24.34 39.12 -1.78
C SER A 48 23.89 38.16 -2.90
N ASP A 49 24.63 38.13 -4.01
CA ASP A 49 24.44 37.16 -5.10
C ASP A 49 25.10 35.79 -4.81
N GLU A 50 25.70 35.61 -3.62
CA GLU A 50 26.36 34.37 -3.23
C GLU A 50 25.35 33.35 -2.68
N PHE A 51 25.60 32.07 -2.95
CA PHE A 51 24.88 30.95 -2.37
C PHE A 51 25.86 29.82 -2.05
N TYR A 52 25.49 28.96 -1.11
CA TYR A 52 26.23 27.74 -0.82
C TYR A 52 25.32 26.51 -0.84
N ASP A 53 25.89 25.38 -1.22
CA ASP A 53 25.16 24.11 -1.25
C ASP A 53 25.07 23.52 0.18
N ASP A 54 23.89 23.05 0.55
CA ASP A 54 23.65 22.33 1.80
C ASP A 54 22.69 21.16 1.56
N SER A 55 22.59 20.26 2.55
CA SER A 55 21.72 19.11 2.49
C SER A 55 21.15 18.71 3.84
N TYR A 56 19.95 18.14 3.82
CA TYR A 56 19.26 17.65 4.99
C TYR A 56 18.75 16.23 4.73
N VAL A 57 19.13 15.28 5.58
CA VAL A 57 18.70 13.88 5.48
C VAL A 57 17.26 13.76 5.97
N LEU A 58 16.42 13.11 5.18
CA LEU A 58 15.02 12.83 5.50
C LEU A 58 14.86 11.37 5.91
N GLU A 59 13.66 11.04 6.38
CA GLU A 59 13.26 9.65 6.63
C GLU A 59 13.29 8.84 5.33
N GLU A 60 13.49 7.52 5.46
CA GLU A 60 13.41 6.62 4.33
C GLU A 60 11.98 6.61 3.78
N VAL A 61 11.87 6.54 2.47
CA VAL A 61 10.60 6.36 1.79
C VAL A 61 10.46 4.89 1.46
N GLU A 62 9.36 4.31 1.90
CA GLU A 62 8.97 2.95 1.57
C GLU A 62 7.84 2.99 0.53
N ILE A 63 7.99 2.17 -0.50
CA ILE A 63 6.94 1.79 -1.43
C ILE A 63 6.61 0.33 -1.12
N GLN A 64 5.33 0.06 -0.90
CA GLN A 64 4.77 -1.24 -0.55
C GLN A 64 3.76 -1.69 -1.61
N LEU A 65 3.37 -2.96 -1.59
CA LEU A 65 2.38 -3.49 -2.53
C LEU A 65 1.08 -2.65 -2.54
N GLY A 66 0.64 -2.23 -1.35
CA GLY A 66 -0.57 -1.43 -1.18
C GLY A 66 -0.55 -0.11 -1.97
N ASP A 67 0.63 0.48 -2.23
CA ASP A 67 0.76 1.71 -3.02
C ASP A 67 0.43 1.51 -4.51
N HIS A 68 0.40 0.25 -4.96
CA HIS A 68 0.03 -0.12 -6.33
C HIS A 68 -1.45 -0.50 -6.48
N ILE A 69 -2.20 -0.54 -5.38
CA ILE A 69 -3.59 -1.02 -5.35
C ILE A 69 -4.49 0.06 -4.77
N GLN A 70 -5.50 0.44 -5.53
CA GLN A 70 -6.58 1.27 -5.01
C GLN A 70 -7.75 0.38 -4.59
N GLY A 71 -8.11 0.40 -3.31
CA GLY A 71 -9.33 -0.24 -2.83
C GLY A 71 -10.58 0.28 -3.54
N LEU A 72 -11.45 -0.65 -3.96
CA LEU A 72 -12.67 -0.34 -4.69
C LEU A 72 -13.81 -1.18 -4.13
N ILE A 73 -14.84 -0.58 -3.55
CA ILE A 73 -16.00 -1.31 -3.04
C ILE A 73 -16.86 -1.81 -4.21
N LYS A 74 -17.13 -3.13 -4.26
CA LYS A 74 -18.11 -3.71 -5.17
C LYS A 74 -19.45 -3.91 -4.46
N ALA A 75 -20.55 -3.51 -5.09
CA ALA A 75 -21.89 -3.68 -4.54
C ALA A 75 -22.35 -5.16 -4.50
N ASN A 76 -21.82 -5.98 -5.41
CA ASN A 76 -22.05 -7.43 -5.47
C ASN A 76 -20.71 -8.11 -5.75
N PHE A 77 -20.12 -8.72 -4.73
CA PHE A 77 -18.82 -9.35 -4.86
C PHE A 77 -18.90 -10.63 -5.72
N SER A 78 -19.98 -11.41 -5.62
CA SER A 78 -20.17 -12.63 -6.42
C SER A 78 -20.12 -12.34 -7.91
N SER A 79 -20.80 -11.28 -8.36
CA SER A 79 -20.79 -10.88 -9.77
C SER A 79 -19.39 -10.46 -10.24
N ALA A 80 -18.64 -9.72 -9.42
CA ALA A 80 -17.25 -9.36 -9.74
C ALA A 80 -16.34 -10.60 -9.78
N TRP A 81 -16.53 -11.53 -8.84
CA TRP A 81 -15.79 -12.79 -8.74
C TRP A 81 -16.02 -13.72 -9.95
N GLU A 82 -17.28 -13.81 -10.40
CA GLU A 82 -17.67 -14.55 -11.60
C GLU A 82 -17.12 -13.91 -12.88
N THR A 83 -17.16 -12.57 -12.95
CA THR A 83 -16.62 -11.81 -14.09
C THR A 83 -15.11 -11.97 -14.23
N ALA A 84 -14.38 -11.98 -13.12
CA ALA A 84 -12.92 -12.19 -13.13
C ALA A 84 -12.53 -13.59 -13.64
N GLY A 85 -13.40 -14.60 -13.48
CA GLY A 85 -13.15 -15.95 -13.97
C GLY A 85 -12.01 -16.68 -13.23
N GLU A 86 -11.71 -17.91 -13.66
CA GLU A 86 -10.70 -18.78 -13.03
C GLU A 86 -9.38 -18.85 -13.81
N GLU A 87 -9.32 -18.21 -14.98
CA GLU A 87 -8.19 -18.32 -15.91
C GLU A 87 -6.85 -17.91 -15.28
N ASN A 88 -6.87 -16.83 -14.49
CA ASN A 88 -5.71 -16.27 -13.81
C ASN A 88 -5.83 -16.38 -12.28
N GLU A 89 -6.54 -17.40 -11.80
CA GLU A 89 -6.67 -17.65 -10.36
C GLU A 89 -5.34 -18.11 -9.76
N VAL A 90 -4.98 -17.52 -8.62
CA VAL A 90 -3.85 -17.94 -7.80
C VAL A 90 -4.35 -18.19 -6.39
N GLU A 91 -4.02 -19.35 -5.83
CA GLU A 91 -4.40 -19.76 -4.49
C GLU A 91 -3.15 -20.11 -3.67
N GLU A 92 -3.00 -19.45 -2.53
CA GLU A 92 -1.86 -19.63 -1.62
C GLU A 92 -2.34 -19.79 -0.17
N THR A 93 -1.53 -20.44 0.66
CA THR A 93 -1.84 -20.68 2.07
C THR A 93 -0.66 -20.28 2.96
N TYR A 94 -0.94 -19.45 3.97
CA TYR A 94 0.04 -18.88 4.89
C TYR A 94 -0.36 -19.09 6.34
N SER A 95 0.64 -19.08 7.22
CA SER A 95 0.42 -18.99 8.67
C SER A 95 0.75 -17.57 9.13
N LEU A 96 -0.23 -16.90 9.71
CA LEU A 96 -0.18 -15.53 10.18
C LEU A 96 0.11 -15.54 11.68
N SER A 97 1.37 -15.76 12.03
CA SER A 97 1.83 -15.91 13.42
C SER A 97 1.96 -14.59 14.19
N THR A 98 1.90 -13.45 13.51
CA THR A 98 2.07 -12.11 14.08
C THR A 98 0.78 -11.49 14.61
N TYR A 99 -0.39 -12.05 14.26
CA TYR A 99 -1.69 -11.49 14.62
C TYR A 99 -2.34 -12.30 15.74
N ASP A 100 -2.96 -11.59 16.69
CA ASP A 100 -3.67 -12.20 17.82
C ASP A 100 -5.18 -12.25 17.52
N GLY A 101 -5.58 -13.32 16.83
CA GLY A 101 -6.98 -13.55 16.47
C GLY A 101 -7.41 -13.03 15.10
N LEU A 102 -8.62 -13.43 14.71
CA LEU A 102 -9.16 -13.19 13.36
C LEU A 102 -9.37 -11.71 13.04
N GLN A 103 -9.85 -10.91 14.00
CA GLN A 103 -10.15 -9.50 13.75
C GLN A 103 -8.86 -8.69 13.54
N ASP A 104 -7.80 -9.00 14.28
CA ASP A 104 -6.49 -8.36 14.12
C ASP A 104 -5.88 -8.72 12.76
N ALA A 105 -5.90 -10.01 12.39
CA ALA A 105 -5.47 -10.47 11.07
C ALA A 105 -6.22 -9.77 9.92
N VAL A 106 -7.55 -9.60 10.03
CA VAL A 106 -8.35 -8.87 9.04
C VAL A 106 -7.88 -7.41 8.90
N GLN A 107 -7.64 -6.70 10.00
CA GLN A 107 -7.18 -5.31 9.95
C GLN A 107 -5.76 -5.19 9.37
N GLY A 108 -4.88 -6.13 9.71
CA GLY A 108 -3.54 -6.22 9.14
C GLY A 108 -3.55 -6.40 7.63
N LEU A 109 -4.36 -7.35 7.14
CA LEU A 109 -4.52 -7.62 5.71
C LEU A 109 -5.09 -6.42 4.94
N LEU A 110 -6.10 -5.74 5.50
CA LEU A 110 -6.68 -4.53 4.89
C LEU A 110 -5.64 -3.42 4.74
N LYS A 111 -4.82 -3.20 5.77
CA LYS A 111 -3.74 -2.21 5.74
C LYS A 111 -2.66 -2.60 4.72
N PHE A 112 -2.25 -3.87 4.72
CA PHE A 112 -1.17 -4.37 3.88
C PHE A 112 -1.52 -4.35 2.38
N LEU A 113 -2.70 -4.86 2.03
CA LEU A 113 -3.12 -4.98 0.63
C LEU A 113 -3.72 -3.68 0.07
N SER A 114 -4.17 -2.76 0.93
CA SER A 114 -4.88 -1.54 0.54
C SER A 114 -6.12 -1.78 -0.34
N MET A 115 -6.71 -2.98 -0.25
CA MET A 115 -7.96 -3.35 -0.91
C MET A 115 -9.17 -2.97 -0.05
N SER A 116 -10.34 -2.79 -0.68
CA SER A 116 -11.57 -2.51 0.04
C SER A 116 -12.31 -3.80 0.41
N PRO A 117 -12.79 -3.93 1.65
CA PRO A 117 -13.65 -5.04 2.02
C PRO A 117 -15.03 -4.89 1.36
N CYS A 118 -15.60 -6.01 0.95
CA CYS A 118 -16.96 -6.09 0.41
C CYS A 118 -17.91 -6.73 1.43
N GLU A 119 -19.19 -6.39 1.34
CA GLU A 119 -20.28 -7.10 2.04
C GLU A 119 -20.10 -7.17 3.57
N HIS A 120 -19.49 -6.14 4.17
CA HIS A 120 -19.16 -6.08 5.61
C HIS A 120 -18.21 -7.18 6.10
N SER A 121 -17.46 -7.81 5.20
CA SER A 121 -16.54 -8.88 5.52
C SER A 121 -15.32 -8.42 6.33
N GLU A 122 -15.15 -7.13 6.61
CA GLU A 122 -14.17 -6.61 7.57
C GLU A 122 -14.53 -6.87 9.04
N LYS A 123 -15.80 -7.24 9.32
CA LYS A 123 -16.31 -7.48 10.67
C LYS A 123 -16.35 -8.97 10.95
N VAL A 124 -15.52 -9.42 11.88
CA VAL A 124 -15.55 -10.80 12.37
C VAL A 124 -16.63 -10.94 13.45
N ALA A 125 -17.49 -11.95 13.32
CA ALA A 125 -18.49 -12.23 14.34
C ALA A 125 -17.84 -12.84 15.60
N GLU A 126 -18.29 -12.42 16.78
CA GLU A 126 -17.76 -12.92 18.06
C GLU A 126 -17.89 -14.45 18.20
N GLY A 127 -16.87 -15.07 18.78
CA GLY A 127 -16.84 -16.51 19.06
C GLY A 127 -16.68 -17.43 17.84
N LYS A 128 -16.40 -16.87 16.64
CA LYS A 128 -16.09 -17.67 15.45
C LYS A 128 -14.61 -18.07 15.41
N SER A 129 -14.35 -19.30 14.99
CA SER A 129 -13.00 -19.82 14.72
C SER A 129 -12.63 -19.78 13.23
N SER A 130 -13.51 -19.28 12.37
CA SER A 130 -13.22 -19.05 10.95
C SER A 130 -13.95 -17.82 10.44
N HIS A 131 -13.39 -17.22 9.40
CA HIS A 131 -13.91 -16.01 8.77
C HIS A 131 -13.57 -16.00 7.29
N THR A 132 -14.38 -15.32 6.47
CA THR A 132 -14.05 -15.08 5.06
C THR A 132 -14.10 -13.58 4.81
N LEU A 133 -12.93 -13.03 4.48
CA LEU A 133 -12.76 -11.65 4.06
C LEU A 133 -12.82 -11.57 2.53
N LEU A 134 -13.66 -10.69 2.00
CA LEU A 134 -13.87 -10.47 0.58
C LEU A 134 -13.28 -9.12 0.21
N LEU A 135 -12.29 -9.10 -0.67
CA LEU A 135 -11.53 -7.90 -1.01
C LEU A 135 -11.65 -7.57 -2.48
N SER A 136 -11.79 -6.29 -2.79
CA SER A 136 -11.70 -5.81 -4.17
C SER A 136 -10.89 -4.53 -4.28
N GLY A 137 -10.19 -4.42 -5.40
CA GLY A 137 -9.35 -3.29 -5.71
C GLY A 137 -9.13 -3.15 -7.21
N LYS A 138 -8.36 -2.14 -7.55
CA LYS A 138 -7.88 -1.88 -8.90
C LYS A 138 -6.38 -1.72 -8.83
N PHE A 139 -5.66 -2.53 -9.61
CA PHE A 139 -4.22 -2.39 -9.73
C PHE A 139 -3.90 -1.13 -10.53
N ARG A 140 -2.72 -0.53 -10.34
CA ARG A 140 -2.28 0.69 -11.03
C ARG A 140 -2.32 0.63 -12.57
N SER A 141 -2.33 -0.57 -13.17
CA SER A 141 -2.53 -0.75 -14.61
C SER A 141 -3.96 -0.42 -15.06
N GLY A 142 -4.88 -0.24 -14.12
CA GLY A 142 -6.30 0.03 -14.35
C GLY A 142 -7.21 -1.19 -14.25
N GLN A 143 -6.62 -2.38 -14.11
CA GLN A 143 -7.31 -3.67 -14.10
C GLN A 143 -7.90 -3.99 -12.73
N ASP A 144 -9.10 -4.55 -12.73
CA ASP A 144 -9.76 -4.96 -11.50
C ASP A 144 -9.12 -6.24 -10.93
N VAL A 145 -9.07 -6.31 -9.60
CA VAL A 145 -8.62 -7.49 -8.88
C VAL A 145 -9.53 -7.76 -7.68
N VAL A 146 -9.84 -9.03 -7.47
CA VAL A 146 -10.67 -9.51 -6.37
C VAL A 146 -9.95 -10.63 -5.62
N ALA A 147 -10.13 -10.69 -4.31
CA ALA A 147 -9.57 -11.75 -3.49
C ALA A 147 -10.59 -12.27 -2.47
N LYS A 148 -10.57 -13.59 -2.26
CA LYS A 148 -11.25 -14.26 -1.15
C LYS A 148 -10.18 -14.74 -0.18
N VAL A 149 -10.24 -14.26 1.05
CA VAL A 149 -9.30 -14.64 2.10
C VAL A 149 -10.07 -15.42 3.17
N ARG A 150 -9.79 -16.72 3.26
CA ARG A 150 -10.36 -17.61 4.27
C ARG A 150 -9.40 -17.68 5.44
N LEU A 151 -9.87 -17.28 6.62
CA LEU A 151 -9.09 -17.30 7.85
C LEU A 151 -9.63 -18.37 8.79
N ALA A 152 -8.73 -19.07 9.47
CA ALA A 152 -9.04 -20.04 10.51
C ALA A 152 -8.16 -19.77 11.73
N LEU A 153 -8.77 -19.70 12.90
CA LEU A 153 -8.09 -19.54 14.18
C LEU A 153 -7.80 -20.92 14.77
N ASP A 154 -6.55 -21.17 15.14
CA ASP A 154 -6.20 -22.32 15.96
C ASP A 154 -6.53 -22.02 17.43
N PRO A 155 -7.46 -22.76 18.06
CA PRO A 155 -7.86 -22.51 19.44
C PRO A 155 -6.79 -22.92 20.47
N SER A 156 -5.73 -23.62 20.07
CA SER A 156 -4.68 -24.08 20.96
C SER A 156 -3.63 -23.02 21.27
N ASP A 157 -3.32 -22.16 20.28
CA ASP A 157 -2.27 -21.14 20.39
C ASP A 157 -2.69 -19.75 19.86
N ASN A 158 -3.96 -19.58 19.48
CA ASN A 158 -4.53 -18.37 18.87
C ASN A 158 -3.86 -17.94 17.54
N SER A 159 -3.06 -18.80 16.91
CA SER A 159 -2.50 -18.51 15.59
C SER A 159 -3.57 -18.52 14.51
N VAL A 160 -3.38 -17.72 13.46
CA VAL A 160 -4.31 -17.64 12.32
C VAL A 160 -3.69 -18.31 11.10
N THR A 161 -4.37 -19.30 10.54
CA THR A 161 -4.06 -19.82 9.20
C THR A 161 -4.92 -19.11 8.17
N MET A 162 -4.33 -18.74 7.04
CA MET A 162 -4.98 -18.01 5.97
C MET A 162 -4.82 -18.76 4.65
N ASN A 163 -5.91 -18.90 3.92
CA ASN A 163 -5.93 -19.30 2.51
C ASN A 163 -6.44 -18.12 1.68
N ILE A 164 -5.62 -17.59 0.78
CA ILE A 164 -5.95 -16.47 -0.09
C ILE A 164 -6.12 -16.98 -1.52
N ILE A 165 -7.22 -16.58 -2.16
CA ILE A 165 -7.51 -16.86 -3.56
C ILE A 165 -7.67 -15.51 -4.26
N VAL A 166 -6.85 -15.23 -5.25
CA VAL A 166 -6.83 -13.97 -6.01
C VAL A 166 -7.23 -14.24 -7.45
N ARG A 167 -8.10 -13.40 -8.00
CA ARG A 167 -8.46 -13.37 -9.42
C ARG A 167 -8.29 -11.95 -9.95
N GLY A 168 -7.50 -11.83 -11.00
CA GLY A 168 -7.31 -10.59 -11.76
C GLY A 168 -7.41 -10.85 -13.26
N GLU A 169 -7.41 -9.76 -14.04
CA GLU A 169 -7.38 -9.85 -15.51
C GLU A 169 -6.04 -10.35 -16.06
N ASP A 170 -4.97 -10.29 -15.26
CA ASP A 170 -3.63 -10.73 -15.60
C ASP A 170 -3.08 -11.65 -14.49
N LYS A 171 -2.44 -12.75 -14.88
CA LYS A 171 -1.86 -13.72 -13.96
C LYS A 171 -0.76 -13.13 -13.10
N ASP A 172 0.07 -12.25 -13.65
CA ASP A 172 1.18 -11.63 -12.93
C ASP A 172 0.65 -10.78 -11.77
N ILE A 173 -0.50 -10.12 -11.95
CA ILE A 173 -1.17 -9.34 -10.89
C ILE A 173 -1.69 -10.27 -9.78
N SER A 174 -2.34 -11.38 -10.15
CA SER A 174 -2.81 -12.37 -9.18
C SER A 174 -1.66 -12.95 -8.37
N GLU A 175 -0.56 -13.35 -9.02
CA GLU A 175 0.62 -13.91 -8.38
C GLU A 175 1.27 -12.91 -7.43
N VAL A 176 1.44 -11.66 -7.87
CA VAL A 176 2.03 -10.60 -7.06
C VAL A 176 1.24 -10.37 -5.77
N ILE A 177 -0.09 -10.32 -5.85
CA ILE A 177 -0.93 -10.04 -4.69
C ILE A 177 -1.01 -11.24 -3.75
N ALA A 178 -1.14 -12.46 -4.29
CA ALA A 178 -1.16 -13.67 -3.49
C ALA A 178 0.16 -13.88 -2.73
N ASN A 179 1.29 -13.66 -3.41
CA ASN A 179 2.63 -13.89 -2.87
C ASN A 179 3.13 -12.81 -1.91
N ALA A 180 2.52 -11.63 -1.88
CA ALA A 180 3.02 -10.52 -1.07
C ALA A 180 2.86 -10.72 0.45
N ILE A 181 2.01 -11.67 0.88
CA ILE A 181 1.71 -11.90 2.30
C ILE A 181 2.76 -12.84 2.96
N SER A 182 3.73 -13.36 2.19
CA SER A 182 4.77 -14.27 2.67
C SER A 182 5.80 -13.65 3.61
#